data_AF-A0A4Q3AGZ7-F1
#
_entry.id   AF-A0A4Q3AGZ7-F1
#
_cell.length_a   1.000
_cell.length_b   1.000
_cell.length_c   1.000
_cell.angle_alpha   90.00
_cell.angle_beta   90.00
_cell.angle_gamma   90.00
#
_symmetry.space_group_name_H-M   'P 1'
#
loop_
_entity.id
_entity.type
_entity.pdbx_description
1 polymer ?
#
loop_
_entity_poly.entity_id
_entity_poly.type
_entity_poly.pdbx_seq_one_letter_code
_entity_poly.pdbx_strand_id
1 'polypeptide(L)'
;MTATASSSTAFVNIGERTNVTGSAKFKKLVMAGDYPAAVEVARQQVENGAQVIDVNMDEGLLDAHEAMTTFLKLIAAEPDIARVPVMIDSSKWDVIEAGLKCVSGKPIVNSISMKEGVPQFLEHARKCMAYGAAVVVMAFDEVGQADTMERKIEICERAYKLLVGIGFPPEDIIFDPNVFAVATGLEEHDNYAVDFIEAVKVIRVRCPHVHFSGG
;
A
#
# COMPACT_ATOMS: atom_id res chain seq x y z
N MET A 1 -10.20 -34.79 -17.14
CA MET A 1 -9.40 -33.57 -17.36
C MET A 1 -10.26 -32.38 -16.98
N THR A 2 -10.25 -32.03 -15.69
CA THR A 2 -10.89 -30.82 -15.19
C THR A 2 -9.99 -29.65 -15.54
N ALA A 3 -10.48 -28.74 -16.38
CA ALA A 3 -9.79 -27.49 -16.66
C ALA A 3 -9.62 -26.72 -15.35
N THR A 4 -8.40 -26.64 -14.85
CA THR A 4 -8.00 -25.65 -13.85
C THR A 4 -8.13 -24.29 -14.52
N ALA A 5 -9.24 -23.59 -14.25
CA ALA A 5 -9.33 -22.18 -14.56
C ALA A 5 -8.23 -21.48 -13.75
N SER A 6 -7.16 -21.04 -14.40
CA SER A 6 -6.30 -20.01 -13.82
C SER A 6 -7.15 -18.76 -13.77
N SER A 7 -7.86 -18.52 -12.66
CA SER A 7 -8.41 -17.20 -12.39
C SER A 7 -7.25 -16.30 -12.00
N SER A 8 -6.40 -15.94 -12.97
CA SER A 8 -5.55 -14.77 -12.80
C SER A 8 -6.50 -13.59 -12.76
N THR A 9 -6.82 -13.11 -11.56
CA THR A 9 -7.49 -11.83 -11.38
C THR A 9 -6.67 -10.77 -12.12
N ALA A 10 -7.25 -10.20 -13.19
CA ALA A 10 -6.54 -9.28 -14.06
C ALA A 10 -6.22 -7.94 -13.37
N PHE A 11 -7.00 -7.61 -12.33
CA PHE A 11 -6.85 -6.43 -11.49
C PHE A 11 -7.34 -6.76 -10.08
N VAL A 12 -6.73 -6.15 -9.07
CA VAL A 12 -7.08 -6.35 -7.65
C VAL A 12 -7.52 -4.99 -7.10
N ASN A 13 -8.79 -4.88 -6.70
CA ASN A 13 -9.29 -3.65 -6.09
C ASN A 13 -8.88 -3.60 -4.61
N ILE A 14 -8.19 -2.53 -4.21
CA ILE A 14 -7.86 -2.23 -2.81
C ILE A 14 -8.87 -1.17 -2.32
N GLY A 15 -9.59 -1.46 -1.24
CA GLY A 15 -10.57 -0.55 -0.67
C GLY A 15 -9.91 0.59 0.11
N GLU A 16 -10.05 1.82 -0.38
CA GLU A 16 -9.41 3.06 0.16
C GLU A 16 -10.18 3.75 1.30
N ARG A 17 -11.45 3.40 1.56
CA ARG A 17 -12.36 4.23 2.37
C ARG A 17 -12.12 4.14 3.88
N THR A 18 -11.31 3.20 4.31
CA THR A 18 -10.83 2.97 5.69
C THR A 18 -9.59 3.79 5.99
N ASN A 19 -9.57 5.03 5.50
CA ASN A 19 -8.47 5.97 5.59
C ASN A 19 -8.95 7.28 6.25
N VAL A 20 -8.39 7.63 7.41
CA VAL A 20 -8.80 8.83 8.15
C VAL A 20 -8.43 10.14 7.43
N THR A 21 -7.42 10.13 6.57
CA THR A 21 -7.03 11.29 5.76
C THR A 21 -7.92 11.42 4.52
N GLY A 22 -8.23 10.31 3.85
CA GLY A 22 -8.97 10.28 2.57
C GLY A 22 -10.49 10.21 2.69
N SER A 23 -11.04 9.76 3.83
CA SER A 23 -12.48 9.53 4.01
C SER A 23 -13.04 10.32 5.20
N ALA A 24 -13.75 11.42 4.90
CA ALA A 24 -14.39 12.26 5.92
C ALA A 24 -15.38 11.48 6.81
N LYS A 25 -16.08 10.48 6.23
CA LYS A 25 -16.98 9.59 6.99
C LYS A 25 -16.18 8.75 7.97
N PHE A 26 -15.13 8.07 7.52
CA PHE A 26 -14.33 7.18 8.36
C PHE A 26 -13.61 7.96 9.47
N LYS A 27 -13.00 9.10 9.13
CA LYS A 27 -12.41 10.04 10.09
C LYS A 27 -13.37 10.37 11.23
N LYS A 28 -14.60 10.77 10.88
CA LYS A 28 -15.62 11.14 11.89
C LYS A 28 -15.93 9.98 12.84
N LEU A 29 -16.04 8.76 12.33
CA LEU A 29 -16.36 7.57 13.13
C LEU A 29 -15.22 7.21 14.07
N VAL A 30 -13.98 7.13 13.56
CA VAL A 30 -12.79 6.83 14.37
C VAL A 30 -12.58 7.90 15.44
N MET A 31 -12.71 9.19 15.09
CA MET A 31 -12.55 10.29 16.05
C MET A 31 -13.63 10.33 17.11
N ALA A 32 -14.81 9.79 16.84
CA ALA A 32 -15.89 9.64 17.82
C ALA A 32 -15.78 8.34 18.64
N GLY A 33 -14.80 7.47 18.36
CA GLY A 33 -14.69 6.14 18.97
C GLY A 33 -15.77 5.16 18.51
N ASP A 34 -16.51 5.48 17.44
CA ASP A 34 -17.56 4.63 16.88
C ASP A 34 -16.97 3.57 15.94
N TYR A 35 -16.15 2.69 16.53
CA TYR A 35 -15.52 1.58 15.85
C TYR A 35 -16.52 0.58 15.24
N PRO A 36 -17.68 0.25 15.86
CA PRO A 36 -18.68 -0.60 15.23
C PRO A 36 -19.15 -0.06 13.87
N ALA A 37 -19.43 1.24 13.77
CA ALA A 37 -19.77 1.86 12.49
C ALA A 37 -18.56 1.98 11.54
N ALA A 38 -17.35 2.13 12.06
CA ALA A 38 -16.14 2.13 11.24
C ALA A 38 -15.88 0.76 10.59
N VAL A 39 -16.13 -0.33 11.30
CA VAL A 39 -16.04 -1.72 10.80
C VAL A 39 -17.01 -1.94 9.65
N GLU A 40 -18.20 -1.36 9.70
CA GLU A 40 -19.18 -1.40 8.61
C GLU A 40 -18.65 -0.74 7.32
N VAL A 41 -17.79 0.29 7.43
CA VAL A 41 -17.14 0.87 6.24
C VAL A 41 -16.23 -0.16 5.56
N ALA A 42 -15.47 -0.94 6.32
CA ALA A 42 -14.65 -2.03 5.78
C ALA A 42 -15.52 -3.12 5.14
N ARG A 43 -16.56 -3.57 5.85
CA ARG A 43 -17.51 -4.59 5.35
C ARG A 43 -18.12 -4.21 4.00
N GLN A 44 -18.61 -2.97 3.89
CA GLN A 44 -19.19 -2.46 2.64
C GLN A 44 -18.20 -2.46 1.49
N GLN A 45 -16.91 -2.22 1.72
CA GLN A 45 -15.92 -2.29 0.65
C GLN A 45 -15.73 -3.72 0.14
N VAL A 46 -15.63 -4.69 1.05
CA VAL A 46 -15.51 -6.11 0.69
C VAL A 46 -16.75 -6.61 -0.05
N GLU A 47 -17.95 -6.24 0.42
CA GLU A 47 -19.22 -6.57 -0.24
C GLU A 47 -19.32 -5.96 -1.66
N ASN A 48 -18.74 -4.78 -1.86
CA ASN A 48 -18.67 -4.10 -3.16
C ASN A 48 -17.47 -4.54 -4.03
N GLY A 49 -16.77 -5.63 -3.64
CA GLY A 49 -15.77 -6.27 -4.49
C GLY A 49 -14.32 -5.86 -4.22
N ALA A 50 -14.04 -5.15 -3.13
CA ALA A 50 -12.67 -4.97 -2.67
C ALA A 50 -12.05 -6.32 -2.28
N GLN A 51 -10.87 -6.61 -2.81
CA GLN A 51 -10.13 -7.84 -2.59
C GLN A 51 -9.01 -7.68 -1.56
N VAL A 52 -8.72 -6.44 -1.19
CA VAL A 52 -7.81 -6.02 -0.12
C VAL A 52 -8.43 -4.79 0.54
N ILE A 53 -8.22 -4.60 1.84
CA ILE A 53 -8.64 -3.37 2.54
C ILE A 53 -7.40 -2.58 2.96
N ASP A 54 -7.32 -1.32 2.55
CA ASP A 54 -6.30 -0.38 3.00
C ASP A 54 -6.76 0.31 4.29
N VAL A 55 -5.92 0.31 5.32
CA VAL A 55 -6.23 0.90 6.62
C VAL A 55 -5.20 1.96 6.94
N ASN A 56 -5.64 3.21 7.01
CA ASN A 56 -4.81 4.35 7.37
C ASN A 56 -5.40 5.09 8.58
N MET A 57 -4.57 5.27 9.61
CA MET A 57 -4.91 5.92 10.88
C MET A 57 -4.03 7.15 11.18
N ASP A 58 -3.32 7.67 10.17
CA ASP A 58 -2.45 8.84 10.32
C ASP A 58 -3.28 10.13 10.40
N GLU A 59 -3.54 10.58 11.62
CA GLU A 59 -4.21 11.86 11.91
C GLU A 59 -3.54 12.52 13.13
N GLY A 60 -3.30 13.83 13.06
CA GLY A 60 -2.52 14.55 14.08
C GLY A 60 -3.14 14.57 15.48
N LEU A 61 -4.46 14.38 15.57
CA LEU A 61 -5.22 14.33 16.84
C LEU A 61 -5.48 12.90 17.34
N LEU A 62 -5.01 11.87 16.62
CA LEU A 62 -5.25 10.47 16.91
C LEU A 62 -3.96 9.78 17.37
N ASP A 63 -4.05 8.93 18.38
CA ASP A 63 -3.02 7.92 18.61
C ASP A 63 -3.14 6.86 17.49
N ALA A 64 -2.39 7.08 16.41
CA ALA A 64 -2.41 6.21 15.23
C ALA A 64 -2.03 4.76 15.58
N HIS A 65 -1.14 4.54 16.56
CA HIS A 65 -0.72 3.22 16.97
C HIS A 65 -1.87 2.48 17.68
N GLU A 66 -2.53 3.12 18.65
CA GLU A 66 -3.71 2.56 19.31
C GLU A 66 -4.86 2.33 18.32
N ALA A 67 -5.14 3.31 17.46
CA ALA A 67 -6.24 3.23 16.50
C ALA A 67 -6.05 2.13 15.46
N MET A 68 -4.83 2.00 14.91
CA MET A 68 -4.47 0.94 13.97
C MET A 68 -4.68 -0.42 14.60
N THR A 69 -4.08 -0.66 15.77
CA THR A 69 -4.19 -1.98 16.43
C THR A 69 -5.61 -2.30 16.87
N THR A 70 -6.39 -1.30 17.30
CA THR A 70 -7.80 -1.47 17.67
C THR A 70 -8.64 -1.86 16.47
N PHE A 71 -8.56 -1.09 15.38
CA PHE A 71 -9.36 -1.37 14.19
C PHE A 71 -9.01 -2.70 13.54
N LEU A 72 -7.72 -3.02 13.42
CA LEU A 72 -7.26 -4.29 12.84
C LEU A 72 -7.75 -5.51 13.63
N LYS A 73 -7.74 -5.45 14.96
CA LYS A 73 -8.28 -6.53 15.81
C LYS A 73 -9.79 -6.71 15.64
N LEU A 74 -10.52 -5.61 15.46
CA LEU A 74 -11.97 -5.66 15.25
C LEU A 74 -12.31 -6.26 13.89
N ILE A 75 -11.69 -5.82 12.80
CA ILE A 75 -11.98 -6.38 11.48
C ILE A 75 -11.51 -7.83 11.34
N ALA A 76 -10.48 -8.24 12.08
CA ALA A 76 -10.04 -9.64 12.14
C ALA A 76 -11.07 -10.56 12.84
N ALA A 77 -11.90 -10.01 13.73
CA ALA A 77 -12.97 -10.75 14.39
C ALA A 77 -14.24 -10.90 13.52
N GLU A 78 -14.30 -10.23 12.37
CA GLU A 78 -15.43 -10.24 11.44
C GLU A 78 -15.15 -11.16 10.25
N PRO A 79 -15.78 -12.35 10.17
CA PRO A 79 -15.45 -13.35 9.14
C PRO A 79 -15.59 -12.84 7.70
N ASP A 80 -16.56 -11.95 7.44
CA ASP A 80 -16.80 -11.38 6.11
C ASP A 80 -15.66 -10.46 5.65
N ILE A 81 -14.93 -9.87 6.59
CA ILE A 81 -13.79 -8.98 6.33
C ILE A 81 -12.47 -9.76 6.41
N ALA A 82 -12.31 -10.63 7.41
CA ALA A 82 -11.08 -11.40 7.65
C ALA A 82 -10.68 -12.34 6.51
N ARG A 83 -11.58 -12.57 5.54
CA ARG A 83 -11.31 -13.36 4.32
C ARG A 83 -10.45 -12.65 3.28
N VAL A 84 -10.28 -11.32 3.35
CA VAL A 84 -9.41 -10.55 2.44
C VAL A 84 -8.16 -10.04 3.16
N PRO A 85 -7.00 -9.92 2.47
CA PRO A 85 -5.80 -9.33 3.05
C PRO A 85 -6.01 -7.85 3.45
N VAL A 86 -5.18 -7.41 4.39
CA VAL A 86 -5.14 -6.00 4.83
C VAL A 86 -3.83 -5.37 4.38
N MET A 87 -3.96 -4.17 3.81
CA MET A 87 -2.87 -3.25 3.55
C MET A 87 -2.78 -2.26 4.72
N ILE A 88 -1.67 -2.28 5.44
CA ILE A 88 -1.41 -1.43 6.61
C ILE A 88 -0.75 -0.16 6.09
N ASP A 89 -1.49 0.95 6.10
CA ASP A 89 -1.07 2.23 5.57
C ASP A 89 -0.69 3.22 6.69
N SER A 90 0.58 3.61 6.71
CA SER A 90 1.07 4.70 7.56
C SER A 90 2.42 5.22 7.08
N SER A 91 2.65 6.50 7.32
CA SER A 91 3.95 7.16 7.17
C SER A 91 4.95 6.82 8.30
N LYS A 92 4.48 6.16 9.37
CA LYS A 92 5.25 5.88 10.59
C LYS A 92 5.50 4.37 10.73
N TRP A 93 6.78 3.98 10.76
CA TRP A 93 7.16 2.57 10.86
C TRP A 93 6.62 1.88 12.12
N ASP A 94 6.61 2.56 13.26
CA ASP A 94 6.08 2.01 14.52
C ASP A 94 4.59 1.66 14.43
N VAL A 95 3.80 2.43 13.68
CA VAL A 95 2.38 2.14 13.41
C VAL A 95 2.24 0.94 12.47
N ILE A 96 3.04 0.89 11.40
CA ILE A 96 3.09 -0.27 10.48
C ILE A 96 3.40 -1.54 11.28
N GLU A 97 4.45 -1.51 12.08
CA GLU A 97 4.91 -2.68 12.83
C GLU A 97 3.90 -3.12 13.89
N ALA A 98 3.18 -2.19 14.52
CA ALA A 98 2.08 -2.50 15.41
C ALA A 98 0.93 -3.19 14.68
N GLY A 99 0.61 -2.74 13.46
CA GLY A 99 -0.38 -3.37 12.61
C GLY A 99 0.03 -4.78 12.17
N LEU A 100 1.30 -4.98 11.79
CA LEU A 100 1.84 -6.29 11.39
C LEU A 100 1.69 -7.34 12.50
N LYS A 101 1.80 -6.92 13.78
CA LYS A 101 1.59 -7.78 14.95
C LYS A 101 0.12 -8.15 15.21
N CYS A 102 -0.82 -7.48 14.54
CA CYS A 102 -2.26 -7.69 14.72
C CYS A 102 -2.91 -8.50 13.59
N VAL A 103 -2.29 -8.56 12.40
CA VAL A 103 -2.85 -9.23 11.23
C VAL A 103 -2.48 -10.71 11.20
N SER A 104 -3.47 -11.56 10.96
CA SER A 104 -3.26 -12.98 10.63
C SER A 104 -3.23 -13.16 9.11
N GLY A 105 -2.37 -14.05 8.62
CA GLY A 105 -2.17 -14.24 7.18
C GLY A 105 -1.05 -13.34 6.64
N LYS A 106 -1.08 -13.06 5.33
CA LYS A 106 -0.05 -12.27 4.65
C LYS A 106 -0.48 -10.80 4.53
N PRO A 107 0.03 -9.88 5.38
CA PRO A 107 -0.28 -8.45 5.26
C PRO A 107 0.48 -7.81 4.09
N ILE A 108 0.01 -6.63 3.67
CA ILE A 108 0.73 -5.75 2.76
C ILE A 108 1.12 -4.49 3.53
N VAL A 109 2.40 -4.11 3.48
CA VAL A 109 2.87 -2.85 4.06
C VAL A 109 2.73 -1.72 3.05
N ASN A 110 2.03 -0.66 3.40
CA ASN A 110 1.94 0.59 2.64
C ASN A 110 2.52 1.73 3.50
N SER A 111 3.75 2.14 3.29
CA SER A 111 4.74 1.69 2.30
C SER A 111 6.14 1.86 2.86
N ILE A 112 7.15 1.41 2.11
CA ILE A 112 8.55 1.77 2.34
C ILE A 112 9.09 2.55 1.13
N SER A 113 10.13 3.34 1.34
CA SER A 113 10.80 4.08 0.27
C SER A 113 12.25 4.36 0.62
N MET A 114 13.01 4.94 -0.31
CA MET A 114 14.39 5.36 -0.09
C MET A 114 14.48 6.84 0.36
N LYS A 115 13.37 7.46 0.77
CA LYS A 115 13.32 8.86 1.23
C LYS A 115 14.37 9.19 2.30
N GLU A 116 14.47 8.33 3.31
CA GLU A 116 15.42 8.47 4.42
C GLU A 116 16.73 7.69 4.16
N GLY A 117 16.96 7.29 2.91
CA GLY A 117 18.14 6.57 2.45
C GLY A 117 18.02 5.04 2.45
N VAL A 118 18.94 4.42 1.70
CA VAL A 118 19.02 2.96 1.52
C VAL A 118 19.15 2.15 2.82
N PRO A 119 19.93 2.58 3.84
CA PRO A 119 20.06 1.79 5.06
C PRO A 119 18.71 1.54 5.76
N GLN A 120 17.88 2.58 5.92
CA GLN A 120 16.57 2.46 6.54
C GLN A 120 15.60 1.65 5.66
N PHE A 121 15.60 1.91 4.34
CA PHE A 121 14.82 1.13 3.39
C PHE A 121 15.07 -0.39 3.51
N LEU A 122 16.35 -0.79 3.57
CA LEU A 122 16.73 -2.21 3.73
C LEU A 122 16.47 -2.76 5.13
N GLU A 123 16.50 -1.93 6.17
CA GLU A 123 16.08 -2.33 7.52
C GLU A 123 14.59 -2.69 7.53
N HIS A 124 13.75 -1.78 7.03
CA HIS A 124 12.30 -1.98 6.94
C HIS A 124 11.96 -3.17 6.04
N ALA A 125 12.62 -3.32 4.88
CA ALA A 125 12.43 -4.47 4.00
C ALA A 125 12.73 -5.81 4.71
N ARG A 126 13.82 -5.89 5.49
CA ARG A 126 14.13 -7.11 6.26
C ARG A 126 13.08 -7.40 7.33
N LYS A 127 12.53 -6.37 7.97
CA LYS A 127 11.41 -6.55 8.90
C LYS A 127 10.16 -7.05 8.18
N CYS A 128 9.80 -6.49 7.02
CA CYS A 128 8.70 -7.01 6.20
C CYS A 128 8.91 -8.50 5.86
N MET A 129 10.12 -8.91 5.46
CA MET A 129 10.45 -10.33 5.23
C MET A 129 10.27 -11.18 6.50
N ALA A 130 10.70 -10.68 7.66
CA ALA A 130 10.57 -11.39 8.93
C ALA A 130 9.10 -11.60 9.35
N TYR A 131 8.21 -10.65 9.02
CA TYR A 131 6.77 -10.77 9.21
C TYR A 131 6.06 -11.52 8.05
N GLY A 132 6.77 -11.88 6.99
CA GLY A 132 6.19 -12.51 5.79
C GLY A 132 5.26 -11.59 4.99
N ALA A 133 5.44 -10.27 5.10
CA ALA A 133 4.60 -9.26 4.46
C ALA A 133 5.02 -8.98 3.00
N ALA A 134 4.04 -8.74 2.14
CA ALA A 134 4.29 -8.04 0.88
C ALA A 134 4.46 -6.53 1.14
N VAL A 135 5.01 -5.79 0.19
CA VAL A 135 5.36 -4.38 0.42
C VAL A 135 5.08 -3.50 -0.80
N VAL A 136 4.40 -2.38 -0.54
CA VAL A 136 4.34 -1.25 -1.46
C VAL A 136 5.63 -0.46 -1.34
N VAL A 137 6.28 -0.22 -2.48
CA VAL A 137 7.50 0.57 -2.59
C VAL A 137 7.19 1.83 -3.38
N MET A 138 7.19 2.98 -2.69
CA MET A 138 6.95 4.27 -3.32
C MET A 138 8.15 4.67 -4.19
N ALA A 139 7.88 5.27 -5.33
CA ALA A 139 8.90 5.96 -6.13
C ALA A 139 9.29 7.30 -5.46
N PHE A 140 9.95 7.20 -4.32
CA PHE A 140 10.48 8.30 -3.50
C PHE A 140 11.88 7.89 -3.00
N ASP A 141 12.90 8.69 -3.32
CA ASP A 141 14.27 8.51 -2.85
C ASP A 141 14.81 9.76 -2.11
N GLU A 142 16.11 9.80 -1.86
CA GLU A 142 16.77 10.89 -1.12
C GLU A 142 16.66 12.27 -1.80
N VAL A 143 16.29 12.31 -3.09
CA VAL A 143 16.14 13.54 -3.89
C VAL A 143 14.69 14.03 -3.90
N GLY A 144 13.71 13.15 -3.66
CA GLY A 144 12.30 13.51 -3.63
C GLY A 144 11.39 12.47 -4.27
N GLN A 145 10.14 12.86 -4.48
CA GLN A 145 9.15 12.06 -5.20
C GLN A 145 9.46 12.04 -6.70
N ALA A 146 9.25 10.90 -7.35
CA ALA A 146 9.34 10.79 -8.80
C ALA A 146 8.08 11.30 -9.49
N ASP A 147 8.19 12.49 -10.07
CA ASP A 147 7.19 13.16 -10.89
C ASP A 147 7.28 12.78 -12.38
N THR A 148 8.48 12.65 -12.95
CA THR A 148 8.67 12.26 -14.36
C THR A 148 8.78 10.75 -14.59
N MET A 149 8.50 10.29 -15.81
CA MET A 149 8.68 8.89 -16.23
C MET A 149 10.09 8.35 -15.90
N GLU A 150 11.14 9.11 -16.23
CA GLU A 150 12.53 8.70 -16.02
C GLU A 150 12.84 8.48 -14.55
N ARG A 151 12.38 9.39 -13.68
CA ARG A 151 12.55 9.28 -12.23
C ARG A 151 11.80 8.09 -11.66
N LYS A 152 10.57 7.84 -12.14
CA LYS A 152 9.78 6.66 -11.72
C LYS A 152 10.53 5.36 -12.04
N ILE A 153 11.06 5.25 -13.26
CA ILE A 153 11.83 4.08 -13.71
C ILE A 153 13.11 3.91 -12.90
N GLU A 154 13.88 4.99 -12.73
CA GLU A 154 15.16 4.99 -12.00
C GLU A 154 15.00 4.47 -10.57
N ILE A 155 14.04 5.05 -9.82
CA ILE A 155 13.84 4.72 -8.41
C ILE A 155 13.33 3.28 -8.25
N CYS A 156 12.35 2.86 -9.04
CA CYS A 156 11.81 1.49 -8.98
C CYS A 156 12.88 0.44 -9.33
N GLU A 157 13.71 0.67 -10.36
CA GLU A 157 14.80 -0.26 -10.68
C GLU A 157 15.87 -0.34 -9.60
N ARG A 158 16.23 0.79 -9.01
CA ARG A 158 17.19 0.84 -7.89
C ARG A 158 16.64 0.06 -6.70
N ALA A 159 15.39 0.32 -6.33
CA ALA A 159 14.71 -0.41 -5.26
C ALA A 159 14.62 -1.91 -5.56
N TYR A 160 14.27 -2.31 -6.78
CA TYR A 160 14.21 -3.72 -7.20
C TYR A 160 15.55 -4.42 -6.99
N LYS A 161 16.64 -3.84 -7.50
CA LYS A 161 18.01 -4.41 -7.37
C LYS A 161 18.41 -4.56 -5.90
N LEU A 162 18.09 -3.58 -5.07
CA LEU A 162 18.38 -3.60 -3.64
C LEU A 162 17.58 -4.67 -2.90
N LEU A 163 16.27 -4.78 -3.16
CA LEU A 163 15.38 -5.74 -2.52
C LEU A 163 15.71 -7.17 -2.93
N VAL A 164 15.83 -7.45 -4.23
CA VAL A 164 16.23 -8.77 -4.72
C VAL A 164 17.64 -9.13 -4.24
N GLY A 165 18.54 -8.14 -4.15
CA GLY A 165 19.90 -8.32 -3.63
C GLY A 165 19.97 -8.79 -2.17
N ILE A 166 18.95 -8.48 -1.35
CA ILE A 166 18.82 -9.02 0.02
C ILE A 166 17.93 -10.27 0.10
N GLY A 167 17.47 -10.80 -1.04
CA GLY A 167 16.61 -11.98 -1.11
C GLY A 167 15.12 -11.72 -0.89
N PHE A 168 14.65 -10.47 -1.04
CA PHE A 168 13.22 -10.17 -0.99
C PHE A 168 12.51 -10.78 -2.23
N PRO A 169 11.41 -11.55 -2.07
CA PRO A 169 10.72 -12.17 -3.19
C PRO A 169 10.13 -11.11 -4.15
N PRO A 170 10.48 -11.12 -5.45
CA PRO A 170 9.95 -10.16 -6.42
C PRO A 170 8.42 -10.11 -6.50
N GLU A 171 7.74 -11.25 -6.36
CA GLU A 171 6.28 -11.38 -6.35
C GLU A 171 5.60 -10.69 -5.15
N ASP A 172 6.38 -10.32 -4.13
CA ASP A 172 5.91 -9.60 -2.95
C ASP A 172 6.20 -8.09 -3.01
N ILE A 173 6.80 -7.62 -4.10
CA ILE A 173 7.07 -6.21 -4.35
C ILE A 173 5.94 -5.63 -5.18
N ILE A 174 5.30 -4.60 -4.65
CA ILE A 174 4.29 -3.79 -5.33
C ILE A 174 4.89 -2.40 -5.53
N PHE A 175 5.23 -2.02 -6.75
CA PHE A 175 5.67 -0.65 -6.99
C PHE A 175 4.49 0.31 -7.04
N ASP A 176 4.63 1.46 -6.39
CA ASP A 176 3.79 2.64 -6.60
C ASP A 176 4.63 3.74 -7.25
N PRO A 177 4.53 3.92 -8.58
CA PRO A 177 5.20 5.00 -9.30
C PRO A 177 4.64 6.40 -9.03
N ASN A 178 3.76 6.60 -8.04
CA ASN A 178 3.03 7.83 -7.71
C ASN A 178 2.04 8.25 -8.81
N VAL A 179 0.76 8.10 -8.50
CA VAL A 179 -0.33 8.77 -9.24
C VAL A 179 -0.46 10.19 -8.69
N PHE A 180 -0.41 11.19 -9.58
CA PHE A 180 -0.57 12.60 -9.21
C PHE A 180 -1.79 13.21 -9.88
N ALA A 181 -2.31 14.28 -9.26
CA ALA A 181 -3.41 15.06 -9.81
C ALA A 181 -2.98 15.75 -11.12
N VAL A 182 -3.82 15.59 -12.15
CA VAL A 182 -3.75 16.31 -13.43
C VAL A 182 -4.80 17.41 -13.46
N ALA A 183 -4.80 18.27 -14.50
CA ALA A 183 -5.74 19.37 -14.65
C ALA A 183 -5.76 20.34 -13.45
N THR A 184 -4.59 20.55 -12.84
CA THR A 184 -4.40 21.46 -11.69
C THR A 184 -4.32 22.93 -12.09
N GLY A 185 -4.24 23.22 -13.40
CA GLY A 185 -3.96 24.55 -13.94
C GLY A 185 -2.48 24.87 -14.11
N LEU A 186 -1.59 23.90 -13.85
CA LEU A 186 -0.14 24.00 -14.06
C LEU A 186 0.27 23.06 -15.20
N GLU A 187 0.90 23.61 -16.25
CA GLU A 187 1.35 22.86 -17.44
C GLU A 187 2.31 21.71 -17.09
N GLU A 188 3.12 21.90 -16.05
CA GLU A 188 4.05 20.90 -15.50
C GLU A 188 3.35 19.60 -15.06
N HIS A 189 2.04 19.64 -14.78
CA HIS A 189 1.28 18.49 -14.27
C HIS A 189 0.53 17.73 -15.38
N ASP A 190 0.49 18.25 -16.61
CA ASP A 190 -0.36 17.71 -17.68
C ASP A 190 0.04 16.27 -18.07
N ASN A 191 1.32 15.93 -17.89
CA ASN A 191 1.86 14.65 -18.32
C ASN A 191 1.90 13.57 -17.23
N TYR A 192 1.55 13.88 -15.97
CA TYR A 192 1.74 12.94 -14.84
C TYR A 192 1.06 11.59 -15.02
N ALA A 193 -0.15 11.55 -15.59
CA ALA A 193 -0.84 10.28 -15.85
C ALA A 193 -0.16 9.47 -16.96
N VAL A 194 0.35 10.13 -18.00
CA VAL A 194 1.10 9.49 -19.09
C VAL A 194 2.43 8.95 -18.55
N ASP A 195 3.13 9.75 -17.75
CA ASP A 195 4.39 9.37 -17.11
C ASP A 195 4.23 8.11 -16.24
N PHE A 196 3.14 8.00 -15.47
CA PHE A 196 2.83 6.79 -14.72
C PHE A 196 2.63 5.57 -15.64
N ILE A 197 1.78 5.69 -16.66
CA ILE A 197 1.43 4.58 -17.55
C ILE A 197 2.66 4.08 -18.34
N GLU A 198 3.44 5.00 -18.91
CA GLU A 198 4.63 4.64 -19.69
C GLU A 198 5.75 4.10 -18.79
N ALA A 199 5.94 4.65 -17.58
CA ALA A 199 6.89 4.10 -16.61
C ALA A 199 6.54 2.65 -16.23
N VAL A 200 5.27 2.35 -15.94
CA VAL A 200 4.82 0.99 -15.59
C VAL A 200 5.14 -0.02 -16.70
N LYS A 201 4.97 0.35 -17.98
CA LYS A 201 5.33 -0.54 -19.11
C LYS A 201 6.82 -0.90 -19.10
N VAL A 202 7.68 0.10 -18.87
CA VAL A 202 9.13 -0.10 -18.84
C VAL A 202 9.55 -0.90 -17.61
N ILE A 203 9.06 -0.53 -16.42
CA ILE A 203 9.41 -1.19 -15.16
C ILE A 203 8.98 -2.65 -15.19
N ARG A 204 7.81 -2.99 -15.77
CA ARG A 204 7.34 -4.39 -15.88
C ARG A 204 8.29 -5.28 -16.66
N VAL A 205 8.99 -4.75 -17.66
CA VAL A 205 10.00 -5.50 -18.43
C VAL A 205 11.31 -5.61 -17.65
N ARG A 206 11.70 -4.54 -16.95
CA ARG A 206 13.01 -4.44 -16.27
C ARG A 206 13.03 -5.09 -14.87
N CYS A 207 11.88 -5.16 -14.22
CA CYS A 207 11.68 -5.71 -12.88
C CYS A 207 10.67 -6.87 -12.97
N PRO A 208 11.09 -8.08 -13.37
CA PRO A 208 10.17 -9.19 -13.55
C PRO A 208 9.51 -9.62 -12.24
N HIS A 209 8.29 -10.16 -12.37
CA HIS A 209 7.42 -10.69 -11.30
C HIS A 209 6.80 -9.68 -10.33
N VAL A 210 7.23 -8.42 -10.34
CA VAL A 210 6.65 -7.38 -9.48
C VAL A 210 5.21 -7.04 -9.87
N HIS A 211 4.49 -6.46 -8.92
CA HIS A 211 3.17 -5.86 -9.10
C HIS A 211 3.24 -4.34 -9.14
N PHE A 212 2.14 -3.70 -9.53
CA PHE A 212 2.00 -2.25 -9.60
C PHE A 212 0.69 -1.84 -8.96
N SER A 213 0.73 -0.75 -8.19
CA SER A 213 -0.44 -0.11 -7.57
C SER A 213 -0.35 1.41 -7.77
N GLY A 214 -1.43 2.10 -7.45
CA GLY A 214 -1.51 3.57 -7.40
C GLY A 214 -2.85 4.00 -6.84
N GLY A 215 -2.85 5.02 -5.98
CA GLY A 215 -4.02 5.64 -5.36
C GLY A 215 -4.41 6.97 -5.99
#